data_AF-K2GHQ2-F1
#
_entry.id   AF-K2GHQ2-F1
#
_cell.length_a   1.000
_cell.length_b   1.000
_cell.length_c   1.000
_cell.angle_alpha   90.00
_cell.angle_beta   90.00
_cell.angle_gamma   90.00
#
_symmetry.space_group_name_H-M   'P 1'
#
loop_
_entity.id
_entity.type
_entity.pdbx_description
1 polymer ?
#
loop_
_entity_poly.entity_id
_entity_poly.type
_entity_poly.pdbx_seq_one_letter_code
_entity_poly.pdbx_strand_id
1 'polypeptide(L)'
;MQTTHWEDTKNIEIERKFLLSRIPEFMRVQPSKEITQWYLPSFRIRQIWENYRLTIKRGKWVVRQEFEIDITEQEFKHFWALGKDESLSKTRFYLESGWYEFEADEYHNNLSWLFTVEVEFSNEDEAMAFVPPDWFWEEVTDDEEFSNRSLSSNWITEMMKRKIENQDADVSSETIKLGLSDWVKWIVRWTENLVKKAKGIKPVFIWISWWSNSWKTSKVTNEVISILEESWIKVIKISMDDFCYWPTYLKKMMEKTWELNFDAPYSYDLELWKKKLKDIAQWKDVRIPLYDFKDDPREDAQEVQKSQVYLLEWLYTFYDDELKWICDLRAFVQVSSHGRVVRRLTRDAWGSVAEPWRTRQSHLDVLEQILSTVEPMDKQYIQPQIKNSHIIIDNDHNPEIESVNIRNADSQVKFQIENLPIDKLCDWLEVLGFAKWETLEERDTYYNHDSKELILNWEVFRIRHSKKQNDTISEIFPVLTYKYSHLTDTHREESILSFEINDKVIGLLDKEYAKVWEIKKTRTYFRKWNISITIDSSVEARLNQNAPIGLWDFLEIRGFKGADELNDYSKLISGLIMKQNSWLSSSYIKMLFAD
;
A
#
# COMPACT_ATOMS: atom_id res chain seq x y z
N MET A 1 -28.35 -39.41 -50.83
CA MET A 1 -28.40 -38.85 -49.47
C MET A 1 -28.64 -40.01 -48.51
N GLN A 2 -27.57 -40.57 -47.95
CA GLN A 2 -27.67 -41.53 -46.85
C GLN A 2 -27.91 -40.73 -45.58
N THR A 3 -29.08 -40.93 -44.97
CA THR A 3 -29.39 -40.46 -43.63
C THR A 3 -28.61 -41.30 -42.63
N THR A 4 -27.55 -40.74 -42.07
CA THR A 4 -26.84 -41.33 -40.93
C THR A 4 -27.76 -41.23 -39.72
N HIS A 5 -28.16 -42.39 -39.19
CA HIS A 5 -28.88 -42.49 -37.93
C HIS A 5 -27.97 -42.00 -36.80
N TRP A 6 -28.45 -41.02 -36.03
CA TRP A 6 -27.83 -40.61 -34.77
C TRP A 6 -28.43 -41.49 -33.67
N GLU A 7 -27.62 -42.32 -33.03
CA GLU A 7 -28.01 -43.00 -31.80
C GLU A 7 -27.89 -41.98 -30.65
N ASP A 8 -29.04 -41.61 -30.06
CA ASP A 8 -29.13 -40.83 -28.83
C ASP A 8 -28.69 -41.72 -27.65
N THR A 9 -27.39 -41.81 -27.35
CA THR A 9 -26.92 -42.35 -26.06
C THR A 9 -27.00 -41.27 -24.99
N LYS A 10 -28.06 -41.34 -24.18
CA LYS A 10 -28.19 -40.55 -22.96
C LYS A 10 -27.30 -41.19 -21.88
N ASN A 11 -26.00 -40.87 -21.87
CA ASN A 11 -25.13 -41.25 -20.76
C ASN A 11 -25.52 -40.43 -19.53
N ILE A 12 -26.08 -41.09 -18.51
CA ILE A 12 -26.20 -40.54 -17.16
C ILE A 12 -25.00 -41.09 -16.41
N GLU A 13 -24.00 -40.23 -16.16
CA GLU A 13 -22.86 -40.55 -15.29
C GLU A 13 -23.27 -40.26 -13.84
N ILE A 14 -23.06 -41.22 -12.94
CA ILE A 14 -23.33 -41.08 -11.50
C ILE A 14 -21.98 -41.08 -10.80
N GLU A 15 -21.58 -39.92 -10.29
CA GLU A 15 -20.28 -39.73 -9.65
C GLU A 15 -20.44 -39.11 -8.25
N ARG A 16 -19.52 -39.44 -7.33
CA ARG A 16 -19.32 -38.70 -6.09
C ARG A 16 -17.93 -38.11 -6.06
N LYS A 17 -17.81 -36.86 -5.61
CA LYS A 17 -16.55 -36.11 -5.58
C LYS A 17 -16.14 -35.78 -4.16
N PHE A 18 -14.86 -35.98 -3.86
CA PHE A 18 -14.29 -35.70 -2.56
C PHE A 18 -13.01 -34.90 -2.67
N LEU A 19 -12.73 -34.10 -1.65
CA LEU A 19 -11.46 -33.41 -1.49
C LEU A 19 -10.41 -34.36 -0.92
N LEU A 20 -9.15 -34.13 -1.26
CA LEU A 20 -8.01 -34.85 -0.72
C LEU A 20 -7.00 -33.89 -0.10
N SER A 21 -6.30 -34.33 0.94
CA SER A 21 -5.18 -33.56 1.51
C SER A 21 -3.91 -33.62 0.63
N ARG A 22 -3.77 -34.69 -0.16
CA ARG A 22 -2.70 -34.96 -1.14
C ARG A 22 -3.08 -36.17 -1.99
N ILE A 23 -2.47 -36.33 -3.17
CA ILE A 23 -2.53 -37.61 -3.89
C ILE A 23 -1.77 -38.69 -3.11
N PRO A 24 -2.40 -39.83 -2.76
CA PRO A 24 -1.72 -40.94 -2.10
C PRO A 24 -0.60 -41.53 -2.96
N GLU A 25 0.49 -41.99 -2.31
CA GLU A 25 1.67 -42.50 -3.02
C GLU A 25 1.36 -43.69 -3.95
N PHE A 26 0.42 -44.55 -3.55
CA PHE A 26 -0.01 -45.69 -4.36
C PHE A 26 -0.75 -45.30 -5.64
N MET A 27 -1.31 -44.09 -5.72
CA MET A 27 -1.89 -43.55 -6.95
C MET A 27 -0.84 -42.90 -7.85
N ARG A 28 0.22 -42.32 -7.28
CA ARG A 28 1.31 -41.68 -8.05
C ARG A 28 2.09 -42.66 -8.92
N VAL A 29 2.04 -43.96 -8.61
CA VAL A 29 2.65 -45.03 -9.42
C VAL A 29 1.71 -45.60 -10.51
N GLN A 30 0.45 -45.17 -10.54
CA GLN A 30 -0.53 -45.58 -11.56
C GLN A 30 -0.42 -44.70 -12.82
N PRO A 31 -1.01 -45.11 -13.95
CA PRO A 31 -1.09 -44.28 -15.14
C PRO A 31 -1.75 -42.93 -14.85
N SER A 32 -1.19 -41.86 -15.40
CA SER A 32 -1.74 -40.51 -15.28
C SER A 32 -1.90 -39.84 -16.65
N LYS A 33 -2.75 -38.81 -16.68
CA LYS A 33 -2.93 -37.96 -17.86
C LYS A 33 -2.80 -36.49 -17.51
N GLU A 34 -2.00 -35.78 -18.30
CA GLU A 34 -1.98 -34.32 -18.27
C GLU A 34 -3.19 -33.78 -19.02
N ILE A 35 -3.99 -32.99 -18.33
CA ILE A 35 -5.24 -32.42 -18.84
C ILE A 35 -5.16 -30.91 -18.69
N THR A 36 -5.33 -30.21 -19.80
CA THR A 36 -5.51 -28.76 -19.82
C THR A 36 -6.86 -28.45 -20.45
N GLN A 37 -7.68 -27.65 -19.78
CA GLN A 37 -9.04 -27.40 -20.22
C GLN A 37 -9.47 -25.96 -19.97
N TRP A 38 -10.31 -25.45 -20.86
CA TRP A 38 -10.82 -24.09 -20.83
C TRP A 38 -12.33 -24.11 -21.03
N TYR A 39 -13.05 -23.36 -20.21
CA TYR A 39 -14.50 -23.30 -20.21
C TYR A 39 -14.98 -21.94 -20.70
N LEU A 40 -15.61 -21.92 -21.86
CA LEU A 40 -16.38 -20.80 -22.40
C LEU A 40 -17.87 -21.00 -22.07
N PRO A 41 -18.72 -19.95 -22.16
CA PRO A 41 -20.12 -20.02 -21.75
C PRO A 41 -20.92 -21.25 -22.25
N SER A 42 -20.60 -21.75 -23.45
CA SER A 42 -21.27 -22.88 -24.10
C SER A 42 -20.31 -23.99 -24.57
N PHE A 43 -19.00 -23.86 -24.32
CA PHE A 43 -17.98 -24.73 -24.89
C PHE A 43 -16.94 -25.12 -23.83
N ARG A 44 -16.47 -26.36 -23.87
CA ARG A 44 -15.25 -26.78 -23.16
C ARG A 44 -14.23 -27.18 -24.21
N ILE A 45 -13.05 -26.57 -24.18
CA ILE A 45 -11.91 -26.98 -25.01
C ILE A 45 -10.95 -27.72 -24.09
N ARG A 46 -10.52 -28.92 -24.46
CA ARG A 46 -9.68 -29.78 -23.64
C ARG A 46 -8.54 -30.37 -24.45
N GLN A 47 -7.33 -30.27 -23.92
CA GLN A 47 -6.17 -31.04 -24.34
C GLN A 47 -5.94 -32.16 -23.33
N ILE A 48 -5.77 -33.39 -23.81
CA ILE A 48 -5.38 -34.56 -23.03
C ILE A 48 -4.14 -35.13 -23.72
N TRP A 49 -2.96 -34.98 -23.12
CA TRP A 49 -1.69 -35.27 -23.80
C TRP A 49 -1.59 -34.56 -25.17
N GLU A 50 -1.52 -35.31 -26.27
CA GLU A 50 -1.41 -34.82 -27.64
C GLU A 50 -2.78 -34.78 -28.38
N ASN A 51 -3.88 -35.11 -27.69
CA ASN A 51 -5.22 -35.08 -28.26
C ASN A 51 -5.98 -33.83 -27.83
N TYR A 52 -6.74 -33.24 -28.75
CA TYR A 52 -7.49 -32.00 -28.52
C TYR A 52 -8.96 -32.21 -28.83
N ARG A 53 -9.85 -31.75 -27.95
CA ARG A 53 -11.30 -31.88 -28.07
C ARG A 53 -12.02 -30.58 -27.80
N LEU A 54 -13.08 -30.35 -28.55
CA LEU A 54 -14.09 -29.32 -28.31
C LEU A 54 -15.40 -30.01 -27.92
N THR A 55 -15.89 -29.74 -26.71
CA THR A 55 -17.20 -30.18 -26.24
C THR A 55 -18.17 -29.01 -26.28
N ILE A 56 -19.29 -29.16 -27.01
CA ILE A 56 -20.38 -28.17 -27.05
C ILE A 56 -21.54 -28.73 -26.24
N LYS A 57 -21.98 -28.01 -25.20
CA LYS A 57 -23.19 -28.38 -24.44
C LYS A 57 -24.36 -27.52 -24.93
N ARG A 58 -25.36 -28.10 -25.61
CA ARG A 58 -26.59 -27.41 -26.06
C ARG A 58 -27.84 -27.97 -25.36
N GLY A 59 -28.68 -27.10 -24.80
CA GLY A 59 -30.00 -27.45 -24.25
C GLY A 59 -30.50 -26.53 -23.12
N LYS A 60 -31.82 -26.56 -22.85
CA LYS A 60 -32.49 -25.90 -21.71
C LYS A 60 -33.09 -26.94 -20.76
N TRP A 61 -32.92 -26.72 -19.46
CA TRP A 61 -33.54 -27.42 -18.32
C TRP A 61 -33.26 -28.94 -18.18
N VAL A 62 -33.83 -29.87 -18.98
CA VAL A 62 -33.84 -31.32 -18.61
C VAL A 62 -33.23 -32.27 -19.66
N VAL A 63 -32.83 -31.78 -20.84
CA VAL A 63 -32.07 -32.59 -21.82
C VAL A 63 -30.90 -31.75 -22.32
N ARG A 64 -29.67 -32.19 -22.00
CA ARG A 64 -28.42 -31.61 -22.50
C ARG A 64 -27.87 -32.55 -23.58
N GLN A 65 -27.67 -32.06 -24.80
CA GLN A 65 -26.88 -32.77 -25.81
C GLN A 65 -25.44 -32.28 -25.71
N GLU A 66 -24.51 -33.20 -25.43
CA GLU A 66 -23.07 -32.95 -25.46
C GLU A 66 -22.51 -33.44 -26.79
N PHE A 67 -21.93 -32.53 -27.58
CA PHE A 67 -21.22 -32.87 -28.81
C PHE A 67 -19.71 -32.78 -28.53
N GLU A 68 -19.00 -33.91 -28.57
CA GLU A 68 -17.54 -33.94 -28.58
C GLU A 68 -17.02 -34.00 -30.02
N ILE A 69 -16.09 -33.11 -30.36
CA ILE A 69 -15.43 -33.05 -31.66
C ILE A 69 -13.93 -33.04 -31.40
N ASP A 70 -13.19 -33.98 -32.01
CA ASP A 70 -11.73 -33.92 -32.03
C ASP A 70 -11.30 -32.74 -32.93
N ILE A 71 -10.39 -31.90 -32.41
CA ILE A 71 -9.85 -30.74 -33.13
C ILE A 71 -8.35 -30.90 -33.34
N THR A 72 -7.79 -30.14 -34.28
CA THR A 72 -6.35 -30.13 -34.55
C THR A 72 -5.61 -29.27 -33.52
N GLU A 73 -4.29 -29.51 -33.36
CA GLU A 73 -3.41 -28.68 -32.52
C GLU A 73 -3.45 -27.20 -32.95
N GLN A 74 -3.54 -26.93 -34.25
CA GLN A 74 -3.60 -25.55 -34.78
C GLN A 74 -4.89 -24.82 -34.38
N GLU A 75 -6.02 -25.53 -34.39
CA GLU A 75 -7.30 -25.01 -33.91
C GLU A 75 -7.27 -24.78 -32.40
N PHE A 76 -6.74 -25.74 -31.64
CA PHE A 76 -6.57 -25.58 -30.19
C PHE A 76 -5.71 -24.34 -29.86
N LYS A 77 -4.58 -24.15 -30.54
CA LYS A 77 -3.69 -22.98 -30.33
C LYS A 77 -4.36 -21.65 -30.65
N HIS A 78 -5.24 -21.60 -31.67
CA HIS A 78 -6.03 -20.40 -31.96
C HIS A 78 -6.98 -20.03 -30.81
N PHE A 79 -7.66 -21.02 -30.24
CA PHE A 79 -8.52 -20.79 -29.07
C PHE A 79 -7.69 -20.46 -27.83
N TRP A 80 -6.54 -21.12 -27.64
CA TRP A 80 -5.63 -20.90 -26.53
C TRP A 80 -5.12 -19.46 -26.42
N ALA A 81 -4.84 -18.82 -27.56
CA ALA A 81 -4.40 -17.43 -27.62
C ALA A 81 -5.42 -16.43 -27.04
N LEU A 82 -6.69 -16.82 -26.94
CA LEU A 82 -7.78 -15.94 -26.47
C LEU A 82 -8.01 -16.00 -24.95
N GLY A 83 -7.44 -16.97 -24.23
CA GLY A 83 -7.83 -17.19 -22.82
C GLY A 83 -6.89 -18.05 -21.97
N LYS A 84 -5.58 -18.12 -22.32
CA LYS A 84 -4.59 -18.95 -21.60
C LYS A 84 -4.58 -18.75 -20.06
N ASP A 85 -4.89 -17.54 -19.60
CA ASP A 85 -4.83 -17.16 -18.18
C ASP A 85 -6.08 -17.64 -17.38
N GLU A 86 -7.11 -18.14 -18.07
CA GLU A 86 -8.35 -18.71 -17.50
C GLU A 86 -8.45 -20.23 -17.73
N SER A 87 -7.32 -20.87 -18.04
CA SER A 87 -7.26 -22.31 -18.27
C SER A 87 -7.03 -23.07 -16.96
N LEU A 88 -7.70 -24.22 -16.85
CA LEU A 88 -7.56 -25.17 -15.77
C LEU A 88 -6.59 -26.28 -16.22
N SER A 89 -5.51 -26.47 -15.48
CA SER A 89 -4.51 -27.52 -15.76
C SER A 89 -4.44 -28.48 -14.57
N LYS A 90 -4.35 -29.78 -14.83
CA LYS A 90 -4.28 -30.84 -13.82
C LYS A 90 -3.65 -32.12 -14.34
N THR A 91 -3.03 -32.89 -13.45
CA THR A 91 -2.65 -34.29 -13.66
C THR A 91 -3.75 -35.18 -13.07
N ARG A 92 -4.36 -36.04 -13.88
CA ARG A 92 -5.36 -37.01 -13.44
C ARG A 92 -4.73 -38.39 -13.30
N PHE A 93 -4.83 -39.00 -12.12
CA PHE A 93 -4.41 -40.36 -11.81
C PHE A 93 -5.63 -41.28 -11.84
N TYR A 94 -5.45 -42.48 -12.40
CA TYR A 94 -6.49 -43.49 -12.50
C TYR A 94 -6.18 -44.65 -11.56
N LEU A 95 -7.19 -45.12 -10.85
CA LEU A 95 -7.09 -46.33 -10.06
C LEU A 95 -8.37 -47.15 -10.23
N GLU A 96 -8.22 -48.39 -10.69
CA GLU A 96 -9.27 -49.39 -10.63
C GLU A 96 -9.10 -50.19 -9.35
N SER A 97 -10.12 -50.21 -8.50
CA SER A 97 -10.09 -51.02 -7.27
C SER A 97 -11.45 -51.68 -7.05
N GLY A 98 -11.50 -52.99 -7.30
CA GLY A 98 -12.75 -53.76 -7.24
C GLY A 98 -13.68 -53.38 -8.39
N TRP A 99 -14.85 -52.83 -8.05
CA TRP A 99 -15.89 -52.40 -9.00
C TRP A 99 -15.89 -50.89 -9.24
N TYR A 100 -14.99 -50.15 -8.59
CA TYR A 100 -14.96 -48.70 -8.64
C TYR A 100 -13.80 -48.20 -9.48
N GLU A 101 -14.09 -47.18 -10.28
CA GLU A 101 -13.10 -46.37 -10.99
C GLU A 101 -12.90 -45.07 -10.20
N PHE A 102 -11.65 -44.80 -9.83
CA PHE A 102 -11.26 -43.58 -9.13
C PHE A 102 -10.45 -42.69 -10.06
N GLU A 103 -10.88 -41.45 -10.20
CA GLU A 103 -10.16 -40.40 -10.91
C GLU A 103 -9.67 -39.34 -9.92
N ALA A 104 -8.39 -39.40 -9.54
CA ALA A 104 -7.79 -38.44 -8.63
C ALA A 104 -7.08 -37.32 -9.40
N ASP A 105 -7.44 -36.07 -9.13
CA ASP A 105 -6.89 -34.90 -9.79
C ASP A 105 -5.92 -34.13 -8.89
N GLU A 106 -4.71 -33.89 -9.37
CA GLU A 106 -3.76 -32.92 -8.85
C GLU A 106 -3.80 -31.69 -9.77
N TYR A 107 -4.39 -30.60 -9.29
CA TYR A 107 -4.50 -29.38 -10.09
C TYR A 107 -3.17 -28.62 -10.11
N HIS A 108 -3.00 -27.72 -11.09
CA HIS A 108 -1.77 -26.96 -11.31
C HIS A 108 -2.00 -25.45 -11.25
N ASN A 109 -0.91 -24.68 -11.31
CA ASN A 109 -0.91 -23.21 -11.33
C ASN A 109 -1.62 -22.62 -10.08
N ASN A 110 -2.65 -21.78 -10.29
CA ASN A 110 -3.42 -21.13 -9.21
C ASN A 110 -4.19 -22.13 -8.33
N LEU A 111 -4.25 -23.40 -8.74
CA LEU A 111 -4.93 -24.48 -8.05
C LEU A 111 -3.99 -25.60 -7.63
N SER A 112 -2.66 -25.38 -7.62
CA SER A 112 -1.67 -26.38 -7.15
C SER A 112 -1.85 -26.88 -5.71
N TRP A 113 -2.77 -26.28 -4.96
CA TRP A 113 -3.18 -26.69 -3.62
C TRP A 113 -4.38 -27.64 -3.60
N LEU A 114 -5.10 -27.79 -4.71
CA LEU A 114 -6.34 -28.55 -4.78
C LEU A 114 -6.06 -29.98 -5.25
N PHE A 115 -6.62 -30.93 -4.51
CA PHE A 115 -6.64 -32.33 -4.88
C PHE A 115 -8.07 -32.86 -4.73
N THR A 116 -8.58 -33.56 -5.74
CA THR A 116 -9.91 -34.16 -5.68
C THR A 116 -9.85 -35.62 -6.09
N VAL A 117 -10.84 -36.42 -5.68
CA VAL A 117 -11.12 -37.73 -6.25
C VAL A 117 -12.57 -37.81 -6.64
N GLU A 118 -12.82 -38.21 -7.88
CA GLU A 118 -14.13 -38.58 -8.40
C GLU A 118 -14.22 -40.11 -8.38
N VAL A 119 -15.36 -40.65 -7.93
CA VAL A 119 -15.67 -42.08 -7.94
C VAL A 119 -16.90 -42.28 -8.79
N GLU A 120 -16.80 -43.12 -9.83
CA GLU A 120 -17.92 -43.44 -10.70
C GLU A 120 -18.70 -44.65 -10.19
N PHE A 121 -20.02 -44.61 -10.37
CA PHE A 121 -20.97 -45.64 -9.94
C PHE A 121 -21.89 -46.06 -11.08
N SER A 122 -22.28 -47.34 -11.06
CA SER A 122 -23.18 -47.87 -12.09
C SER A 122 -24.64 -47.45 -11.88
N ASN A 123 -25.02 -47.09 -10.65
CA ASN A 123 -26.36 -46.69 -10.24
C ASN A 123 -26.35 -45.89 -8.92
N GLU A 124 -27.48 -45.24 -8.59
CA GLU A 124 -27.62 -44.41 -7.39
C GLU A 124 -27.54 -45.21 -6.08
N ASP A 125 -28.10 -46.43 -6.03
CA ASP A 125 -28.07 -47.27 -4.82
C ASP A 125 -26.63 -47.62 -4.42
N GLU A 126 -25.78 -47.91 -5.40
CA GLU A 126 -24.35 -48.17 -5.20
C GLU A 126 -23.61 -46.92 -4.69
N ALA A 127 -23.91 -45.75 -5.26
CA ALA A 127 -23.34 -44.47 -4.84
C ALA A 127 -23.73 -44.13 -3.39
N MET A 128 -24.98 -44.36 -3.00
CA MET A 128 -25.47 -44.11 -1.63
C MET A 128 -24.89 -45.11 -0.61
N ALA A 129 -24.66 -46.35 -1.01
CA ALA A 129 -24.07 -47.39 -0.15
C ALA A 129 -22.54 -47.25 0.01
N PHE A 130 -21.88 -46.47 -0.85
CA PHE A 130 -20.43 -46.31 -0.84
C PHE A 130 -19.94 -45.60 0.44
N VAL A 131 -19.01 -46.28 1.13
CA VAL A 131 -18.32 -45.75 2.30
C VAL A 131 -16.94 -45.25 1.86
N PRO A 132 -16.68 -43.93 1.92
CA PRO A 132 -15.41 -43.37 1.48
C PRO A 132 -14.25 -43.84 2.38
N PRO A 133 -13.10 -44.22 1.81
CA PRO A 133 -11.88 -44.54 2.57
C PRO A 133 -11.37 -43.37 3.42
N ASP A 134 -10.57 -43.65 4.46
CA ASP A 134 -10.04 -42.63 5.41
C ASP A 134 -9.23 -41.49 4.77
N TRP A 135 -8.70 -41.69 3.56
CA TRP A 135 -7.95 -40.66 2.85
C TRP A 135 -8.84 -39.71 2.04
N PHE A 136 -10.14 -39.98 1.95
CA PHE A 136 -11.14 -39.05 1.48
C PHE A 136 -11.46 -38.06 2.60
N TRP A 137 -11.58 -36.79 2.24
CA TRP A 137 -11.91 -35.73 3.18
C TRP A 137 -13.39 -35.37 3.08
N GLU A 138 -13.71 -34.15 2.67
CA GLU A 138 -15.08 -33.68 2.54
C GLU A 138 -15.66 -34.07 1.18
N GLU A 139 -16.92 -34.51 1.18
CA GLU A 139 -17.68 -34.70 -0.04
C GLU A 139 -18.15 -33.34 -0.60
N VAL A 140 -17.83 -33.09 -1.87
CA VAL A 140 -18.15 -31.86 -2.60
C VAL A 140 -18.92 -32.15 -3.89
N THR A 141 -19.61 -33.30 -3.95
CA THR A 141 -20.40 -33.75 -5.11
C THR A 141 -21.38 -32.68 -5.60
N ASP A 142 -22.11 -32.04 -4.69
CA ASP A 142 -23.12 -31.01 -5.00
C ASP A 142 -22.59 -29.57 -4.90
N ASP A 143 -21.30 -29.38 -4.60
CA ASP A 143 -20.73 -28.04 -4.42
C ASP A 143 -20.25 -27.48 -5.78
N GLU A 144 -21.04 -26.59 -6.37
CA GLU A 144 -20.72 -25.95 -7.64
C GLU A 144 -19.38 -25.19 -7.62
N GLU A 145 -18.87 -24.77 -6.44
CA GLU A 145 -17.55 -24.11 -6.31
C GLU A 145 -16.41 -25.05 -6.74
N PHE A 146 -16.57 -26.38 -6.61
CA PHE A 146 -15.59 -27.40 -7.00
C PHE A 146 -15.85 -28.04 -8.37
N SER A 147 -16.78 -27.48 -9.14
CA SER A 147 -16.91 -27.85 -10.55
C SER A 147 -15.71 -27.38 -11.35
N ASN A 148 -15.21 -28.19 -12.30
CA ASN A 148 -14.09 -27.81 -13.17
C ASN A 148 -14.36 -26.47 -13.91
N ARG A 149 -15.64 -26.14 -14.17
CA ARG A 149 -16.03 -24.85 -14.74
C ARG A 149 -15.76 -23.70 -13.77
N SER A 150 -16.25 -23.79 -12.54
CA SER A 150 -16.02 -22.77 -11.50
C SER A 150 -14.52 -22.61 -11.20
N LEU A 151 -13.79 -23.72 -11.10
CA LEU A 151 -12.35 -23.75 -10.89
C LEU A 151 -11.54 -23.10 -12.04
N SER A 152 -12.01 -23.19 -13.28
CA SER A 152 -11.35 -22.56 -14.43
C SER A 152 -11.52 -21.04 -14.48
N SER A 153 -12.63 -20.53 -13.94
CA SER A 153 -12.84 -19.09 -13.84
C SER A 153 -11.99 -18.51 -12.72
N ASN A 154 -11.54 -17.27 -12.86
CA ASN A 154 -10.87 -16.49 -11.81
C ASN A 154 -11.92 -16.15 -10.72
N TRP A 155 -12.47 -17.18 -10.07
CA TRP A 155 -13.72 -17.20 -9.31
C TRP A 155 -13.70 -16.21 -8.15
N ILE A 156 -12.52 -15.98 -7.57
CA ILE A 156 -12.31 -14.96 -6.55
C ILE A 156 -12.55 -13.55 -7.13
N THR A 157 -11.99 -13.25 -8.31
CA THR A 157 -12.15 -11.97 -9.00
C THR A 157 -13.60 -11.74 -9.45
N GLU A 158 -14.26 -12.77 -9.98
CA GLU A 158 -15.65 -12.66 -10.47
C GLU A 158 -16.69 -12.66 -9.34
N MET A 159 -16.43 -13.39 -8.24
CA MET A 159 -17.24 -13.34 -7.01
C MET A 159 -17.11 -11.97 -6.32
N MET A 160 -15.92 -11.37 -6.32
CA MET A 160 -15.70 -10.01 -5.81
C MET A 160 -16.43 -8.97 -6.66
N LYS A 161 -16.34 -9.05 -8.00
CA LYS A 161 -17.12 -8.20 -8.92
C LYS A 161 -18.63 -8.34 -8.67
N ARG A 162 -19.16 -9.57 -8.64
CA ARG A 162 -20.60 -9.82 -8.46
C ARG A 162 -21.17 -9.40 -7.10
N LYS A 163 -20.36 -9.44 -6.02
CA LYS A 163 -20.80 -8.95 -4.70
C LYS A 163 -20.79 -7.43 -4.60
N ILE A 164 -19.95 -6.75 -5.39
CA ILE A 164 -19.86 -5.28 -5.44
C ILE A 164 -20.89 -4.69 -6.42
N GLU A 165 -21.07 -5.31 -7.59
CA GLU A 165 -22.09 -4.94 -8.60
C GLU A 165 -23.53 -4.98 -8.04
N ASN A 166 -23.78 -5.79 -7.00
CA ASN A 166 -25.08 -5.88 -6.33
C ASN A 166 -25.22 -4.93 -5.11
N GLN A 167 -24.20 -4.11 -4.79
CA GLN A 167 -24.30 -3.14 -3.70
C GLN A 167 -24.03 -1.69 -4.08
N ASP A 168 -23.36 -1.35 -5.18
CA ASP A 168 -23.41 -0.01 -5.75
C ASP A 168 -23.02 -0.09 -7.22
N ALA A 169 -23.96 0.23 -8.10
CA ALA A 169 -23.72 0.32 -9.53
C ALA A 169 -22.95 1.60 -9.84
N ASP A 170 -21.61 1.53 -9.85
CA ASP A 170 -20.71 2.20 -10.83
C ASP A 170 -19.23 1.98 -10.44
N VAL A 171 -18.61 0.81 -10.71
CA VAL A 171 -17.15 0.68 -10.56
C VAL A 171 -16.56 -0.30 -11.59
N SER A 172 -15.99 0.27 -12.65
CA SER A 172 -14.98 -0.39 -13.49
C SER A 172 -13.73 -0.67 -12.67
N SER A 173 -13.22 -1.92 -12.62
CA SER A 173 -11.82 -2.31 -12.27
C SER A 173 -10.95 -1.32 -11.45
N GLU A 174 -11.48 -0.73 -10.38
CA GLU A 174 -10.81 0.33 -9.61
C GLU A 174 -10.34 -0.22 -8.27
N THR A 175 -9.11 0.14 -7.91
CA THR A 175 -8.55 -0.16 -6.60
C THR A 175 -9.36 0.51 -5.50
N ILE A 176 -9.87 -0.29 -4.55
CA ILE A 176 -10.68 0.21 -3.45
C ILE A 176 -9.79 0.97 -2.47
N LYS A 177 -10.13 2.24 -2.19
CA LYS A 177 -9.49 3.06 -1.14
C LYS A 177 -10.33 3.03 0.13
N LEU A 178 -9.72 2.64 1.24
CA LEU A 178 -10.36 2.60 2.57
C LEU A 178 -9.53 3.39 3.58
N GLY A 179 -10.19 4.13 4.48
CA GLY A 179 -9.53 4.66 5.67
C GLY A 179 -9.13 3.53 6.63
N LEU A 180 -8.12 3.77 7.47
CA LEU A 180 -7.52 2.74 8.32
C LEU A 180 -8.54 1.95 9.18
N SER A 181 -9.47 2.64 9.84
CA SER A 181 -10.48 1.99 10.70
C SER A 181 -11.47 1.11 9.94
N ASP A 182 -11.85 1.52 8.73
CA ASP A 182 -12.79 0.78 7.90
C ASP A 182 -12.13 -0.42 7.26
N TRP A 183 -10.85 -0.29 6.88
CA TRP A 183 -10.05 -1.40 6.41
C TRP A 183 -9.87 -2.48 7.48
N VAL A 184 -9.55 -2.12 8.73
CA VAL A 184 -9.39 -3.10 9.81
C VAL A 184 -10.64 -3.97 9.98
N LYS A 185 -11.83 -3.35 9.97
CA LYS A 185 -13.11 -4.09 10.05
C LYS A 185 -13.34 -4.97 8.82
N TRP A 186 -13.00 -4.44 7.65
CA TRP A 186 -13.18 -5.14 6.38
C TRP A 186 -12.29 -6.38 6.30
N ILE A 187 -11.00 -6.26 6.62
CA ILE A 187 -10.05 -7.37 6.50
C ILE A 187 -10.34 -8.48 7.50
N VAL A 188 -10.84 -8.14 8.69
CA VAL A 188 -11.28 -9.13 9.68
C VAL A 188 -12.44 -9.95 9.11
N ARG A 189 -13.53 -9.30 8.69
CA ARG A 189 -14.71 -9.97 8.13
C ARG A 189 -14.38 -10.77 6.87
N TRP A 190 -13.49 -10.25 6.04
CA TRP A 190 -13.05 -10.92 4.83
C TRP A 190 -12.22 -12.18 5.13
N THR A 191 -11.26 -12.06 6.05
CA THR A 191 -10.44 -13.19 6.52
C THR A 191 -11.31 -14.27 7.15
N GLU A 192 -12.29 -13.92 7.98
CA GLU A 192 -13.25 -14.88 8.54
C GLU A 192 -13.98 -15.67 7.45
N ASN A 193 -14.40 -15.01 6.37
CA ASN A 193 -15.07 -15.67 5.25
C ASN A 193 -14.12 -16.59 4.48
N LEU A 194 -12.86 -16.18 4.30
CA LEU A 194 -11.86 -17.02 3.67
C LEU A 194 -11.50 -18.24 4.49
N VAL A 195 -11.30 -18.08 5.80
CA VAL A 195 -11.03 -19.20 6.70
C VAL A 195 -12.19 -20.19 6.67
N LYS A 196 -13.44 -19.69 6.71
CA LYS A 196 -14.65 -20.53 6.55
C LYS A 196 -14.68 -21.28 5.23
N LYS A 197 -14.30 -20.63 4.12
CA LYS A 197 -14.24 -21.25 2.77
C LYS A 197 -13.09 -22.24 2.62
N ALA A 198 -11.93 -21.94 3.21
CA ALA A 198 -10.75 -22.78 3.14
C ALA A 198 -10.91 -24.09 3.93
N LYS A 199 -11.81 -24.12 4.94
CA LYS A 199 -12.18 -25.31 5.73
C LYS A 199 -10.99 -26.12 6.26
N GLY A 200 -9.85 -25.47 6.53
CA GLY A 200 -8.66 -26.15 7.01
C GLY A 200 -7.81 -26.86 5.95
N ILE A 201 -8.23 -26.86 4.69
CA ILE A 201 -7.61 -27.57 3.58
C ILE A 201 -6.32 -26.86 3.16
N LYS A 202 -6.37 -25.53 3.10
CA LYS A 202 -5.22 -24.68 2.80
C LYS A 202 -5.13 -23.53 3.78
N PRO A 203 -3.92 -23.04 4.07
CA PRO A 203 -3.78 -21.81 4.82
C PRO A 203 -4.21 -20.61 3.97
N VAL A 204 -4.70 -19.58 4.66
CA VAL A 204 -5.06 -18.27 4.09
C VAL A 204 -3.87 -17.33 4.24
N PHE A 205 -3.40 -16.76 3.12
CA PHE A 205 -2.30 -15.80 3.12
C PHE A 205 -2.81 -14.38 2.86
N ILE A 206 -2.54 -13.50 3.82
CA ILE A 206 -2.79 -12.07 3.73
C ILE A 206 -1.44 -11.38 3.61
N TRP A 207 -1.24 -10.64 2.52
CA TRP A 207 -0.01 -9.92 2.28
C TRP A 207 -0.25 -8.44 2.42
N ILE A 208 0.54 -7.81 3.28
CA ILE A 208 0.52 -6.38 3.52
C ILE A 208 1.85 -5.82 3.05
N SER A 209 1.76 -4.82 2.17
CA SER A 209 2.90 -4.03 1.72
C SER A 209 2.69 -2.56 2.03
N TRP A 210 3.77 -1.78 2.04
CA TRP A 210 3.73 -0.35 2.33
C TRP A 210 4.96 0.35 1.76
N TRP A 211 4.90 1.67 1.71
CA TRP A 211 6.06 2.50 1.42
C TRP A 211 7.08 2.54 2.55
N SER A 212 8.35 2.70 2.21
CA SER A 212 9.38 2.96 3.22
C SER A 212 9.02 4.22 4.03
N ASN A 213 9.31 4.19 5.33
CA ASN A 213 9.03 5.29 6.27
C ASN A 213 7.57 5.66 6.52
N SER A 214 6.62 4.79 6.18
CA SER A 214 5.20 4.94 6.51
C SER A 214 4.87 4.93 8.03
N TRP A 215 5.88 4.83 8.90
CA TRP A 215 5.80 4.64 10.35
C TRP A 215 5.06 3.35 10.73
N LYS A 216 5.79 2.24 10.60
CA LYS A 216 5.47 0.88 11.10
C LYS A 216 3.99 0.65 11.36
N THR A 217 3.32 0.32 10.28
CA THR A 217 2.14 -0.54 10.18
C THR A 217 2.20 -1.82 11.01
N SER A 218 3.22 -2.11 11.81
CA SER A 218 3.06 -3.06 12.92
C SER A 218 1.87 -2.70 13.79
N LYS A 219 1.52 -1.42 14.00
CA LYS A 219 0.25 -1.08 14.68
C LYS A 219 -0.96 -1.62 13.92
N VAL A 220 -0.98 -1.44 12.61
CA VAL A 220 -2.03 -1.87 11.68
C VAL A 220 -2.12 -3.40 11.61
N THR A 221 -0.99 -4.07 11.33
CA THR A 221 -0.83 -5.52 11.35
C THR A 221 -1.19 -6.11 12.71
N ASN A 222 -0.71 -5.53 13.82
CA ASN A 222 -1.00 -6.01 15.17
C ASN A 222 -2.47 -5.76 15.55
N GLU A 223 -3.09 -4.68 15.10
CA GLU A 223 -4.51 -4.41 15.32
C GLU A 223 -5.38 -5.42 14.56
N VAL A 224 -5.02 -5.74 13.30
CA VAL A 224 -5.67 -6.82 12.54
C VAL A 224 -5.48 -8.17 13.22
N ILE A 225 -4.27 -8.49 13.66
CA ILE A 225 -4.00 -9.73 14.40
C ILE A 225 -4.84 -9.78 15.68
N SER A 226 -4.82 -8.72 16.49
CA SER A 226 -5.58 -8.63 17.74
C SER A 226 -7.07 -8.91 17.52
N ILE A 227 -7.67 -8.27 16.52
CA ILE A 227 -9.11 -8.41 16.26
C ILE A 227 -9.43 -9.80 15.66
N LEU A 228 -8.56 -10.35 14.81
CA LEU A 228 -8.73 -11.71 14.31
C LEU A 228 -8.61 -12.75 15.42
N GLU A 229 -7.68 -12.56 16.36
CA GLU A 229 -7.50 -13.42 17.52
C GLU A 229 -8.68 -13.32 18.50
N GLU A 230 -9.28 -12.13 18.67
CA GLU A 230 -10.55 -11.93 19.38
C GLU A 230 -11.71 -12.70 18.72
N SER A 231 -11.68 -12.85 17.39
CA SER A 231 -12.57 -13.72 16.61
C SER A 231 -12.16 -15.21 16.62
N TRP A 232 -11.24 -15.62 17.50
CA TRP A 232 -10.73 -16.99 17.63
C TRP A 232 -9.98 -17.52 16.40
N ILE A 233 -9.52 -16.62 15.53
CA ILE A 233 -8.68 -16.96 14.38
C ILE A 233 -7.24 -16.71 14.76
N LYS A 234 -6.48 -17.78 14.96
CA LYS A 234 -5.04 -17.67 15.16
C LYS A 234 -4.39 -17.12 13.89
N VAL A 235 -3.55 -16.10 14.04
CA VAL A 235 -2.79 -15.50 12.94
C VAL A 235 -1.30 -15.65 13.23
N ILE A 236 -0.55 -16.15 12.25
CA ILE A 236 0.91 -16.19 12.33
C ILE A 236 1.48 -15.10 11.43
N LYS A 237 2.13 -14.13 12.06
CA LYS A 237 2.83 -13.06 11.35
C LYS A 237 4.19 -13.55 10.89
N ILE A 238 4.55 -13.28 9.63
CA ILE A 238 5.88 -13.54 9.09
C ILE A 238 6.38 -12.24 8.47
N SER A 239 7.49 -11.72 9.01
CA SER A 239 8.12 -10.51 8.47
C SER A 239 9.16 -10.91 7.43
N MET A 240 9.21 -10.21 6.30
CA MET A 240 10.29 -10.42 5.31
C MET A 240 11.63 -9.84 5.80
N ASP A 241 11.62 -8.97 6.82
CA ASP A 241 12.83 -8.50 7.52
C ASP A 241 13.71 -9.67 7.96
N ASP A 242 13.09 -10.75 8.42
CA ASP A 242 13.76 -11.96 8.88
C ASP A 242 14.64 -12.59 7.80
N PHE A 243 14.37 -12.30 6.53
CA PHE A 243 15.07 -12.82 5.35
C PHE A 243 16.12 -11.83 4.80
N CYS A 244 16.36 -10.71 5.48
CA CYS A 244 17.42 -9.78 5.10
C CYS A 244 18.81 -10.41 5.28
N TYR A 245 19.68 -10.24 4.29
CA TYR A 245 21.09 -10.58 4.39
C TYR A 245 21.80 -9.66 5.40
N TRP A 246 22.70 -10.24 6.19
CA TRP A 246 23.44 -9.51 7.22
C TRP A 246 24.35 -8.42 6.65
N PRO A 247 24.54 -7.30 7.37
CA PRO A 247 25.45 -6.23 6.94
C PRO A 247 26.88 -6.72 6.63
N THR A 248 27.39 -7.69 7.39
CA THR A 248 28.71 -8.32 7.19
C THR A 248 28.78 -9.11 5.89
N TYR A 249 27.74 -9.90 5.60
CA TYR A 249 27.62 -10.66 4.36
C TYR A 249 27.49 -9.74 3.16
N LEU A 250 26.62 -8.74 3.24
CA LEU A 250 26.41 -7.76 2.17
C LEU A 250 27.69 -6.93 1.91
N LYS A 251 28.39 -6.48 2.95
CA LYS A 251 29.68 -5.79 2.82
C LYS A 251 30.72 -6.65 2.10
N LYS A 252 30.83 -7.94 2.46
CA LYS A 252 31.72 -8.89 1.77
C LYS A 252 31.33 -9.09 0.30
N MET A 253 30.04 -9.18 -0.01
CA MET A 253 29.56 -9.30 -1.38
C MET A 253 29.86 -8.05 -2.23
N MET A 254 29.85 -6.87 -1.61
CA MET A 254 29.95 -5.58 -2.29
C MET A 254 31.34 -4.93 -2.23
N GLU A 255 32.35 -5.63 -1.70
CA GLU A 255 33.75 -5.20 -1.49
C GLU A 255 34.47 -4.57 -2.70
N LYS A 256 33.86 -4.53 -3.90
CA LYS A 256 34.53 -4.08 -5.13
C LYS A 256 33.93 -2.91 -5.89
N THR A 257 32.65 -2.51 -5.72
CA THR A 257 32.09 -1.53 -6.68
C THR A 257 30.83 -0.73 -6.27
N TRP A 258 30.17 -0.99 -5.14
CA TRP A 258 28.85 -0.40 -4.86
C TRP A 258 28.69 0.11 -3.42
N GLU A 259 28.05 1.27 -3.26
CA GLU A 259 27.50 1.70 -1.97
C GLU A 259 26.37 0.75 -1.57
N LEU A 260 26.44 0.22 -0.34
CA LEU A 260 25.48 -0.73 0.20
C LEU A 260 24.12 -0.04 0.43
N ASN A 261 23.08 -0.54 -0.23
CA ASN A 261 21.70 -0.07 -0.06
C ASN A 261 20.82 -1.17 0.52
N PHE A 262 20.48 -1.05 1.81
CA PHE A 262 19.64 -2.02 2.52
C PHE A 262 18.17 -1.98 2.07
N ASP A 263 17.72 -0.87 1.47
CA ASP A 263 16.37 -0.76 0.94
C ASP A 263 16.23 -1.50 -0.40
N ALA A 264 17.30 -1.97 -1.05
CA ALA A 264 17.19 -2.64 -2.35
C ALA A 264 16.81 -4.13 -2.24
N PRO A 265 16.07 -4.74 -3.19
CA PRO A 265 15.67 -6.15 -3.12
C PRO A 265 16.82 -7.15 -2.97
N TYR A 266 18.02 -6.83 -3.47
CA TYR A 266 19.19 -7.70 -3.35
C TYR A 266 19.68 -7.86 -1.90
N SER A 267 19.22 -7.00 -0.98
CA SER A 267 19.53 -7.13 0.45
C SER A 267 18.72 -8.24 1.11
N TYR A 268 17.83 -8.95 0.40
CA TYR A 268 16.99 -10.04 0.92
C TYR A 268 17.24 -11.37 0.21
N ASP A 269 17.17 -12.47 0.95
CA ASP A 269 17.20 -13.84 0.43
C ASP A 269 15.83 -14.24 -0.13
N LEU A 270 15.47 -13.69 -1.30
CA LEU A 270 14.17 -13.90 -1.95
C LEU A 270 13.90 -15.36 -2.30
N GLU A 271 14.94 -16.15 -2.60
CA GLU A 271 14.80 -17.57 -2.88
C GLU A 271 14.44 -18.37 -1.63
N LEU A 272 15.07 -18.05 -0.49
CA LEU A 272 14.69 -18.63 0.79
C LEU A 272 13.26 -18.23 1.18
N TRP A 273 12.89 -16.95 1.03
CA TRP A 273 11.52 -16.47 1.25
C TRP A 273 10.49 -17.28 0.46
N LYS A 274 10.69 -17.41 -0.86
CA LYS A 274 9.83 -18.19 -1.75
C LYS A 274 9.69 -19.64 -1.30
N LYS A 275 10.82 -20.29 -1.03
CA LYS A 275 10.84 -21.68 -0.63
C LYS A 275 10.04 -21.91 0.66
N LYS A 276 10.29 -21.09 1.69
CA LYS A 276 9.64 -21.21 3.00
C LYS A 276 8.12 -20.99 2.89
N LEU A 277 7.66 -20.01 2.09
CA LEU A 277 6.24 -19.80 1.87
C LEU A 277 5.55 -20.93 1.09
N LYS A 278 6.20 -21.47 0.05
CA LYS A 278 5.70 -22.66 -0.68
C LYS A 278 5.58 -23.87 0.26
N ASP A 279 6.55 -24.07 1.15
CA ASP A 279 6.53 -25.15 2.15
C ASP A 279 5.42 -24.94 3.20
N ILE A 280 5.19 -23.71 3.67
CA ILE A 280 4.08 -23.36 4.58
C ILE A 280 2.72 -23.61 3.91
N ALA A 281 2.57 -23.21 2.65
CA ALA A 281 1.34 -23.43 1.88
C ALA A 281 1.01 -24.93 1.71
N GLN A 282 2.02 -25.80 1.80
CA GLN A 282 1.91 -27.26 1.74
C GLN A 282 1.86 -27.91 3.14
N TRP A 283 1.60 -27.14 4.20
CA TRP A 283 1.52 -27.61 5.59
C TRP A 283 2.77 -28.32 6.12
N LYS A 284 3.94 -28.07 5.53
CA LYS A 284 5.20 -28.62 6.01
C LYS A 284 5.64 -27.90 7.28
N ASP A 285 6.46 -28.58 8.08
CA ASP A 285 7.11 -27.95 9.23
C ASP A 285 8.23 -27.04 8.70
N VAL A 286 8.13 -25.76 9.02
CA VAL A 286 9.03 -24.73 8.47
C VAL A 286 9.68 -23.98 9.61
N ARG A 287 10.99 -23.77 9.49
CA ARG A 287 11.75 -22.85 10.33
C ARG A 287 12.19 -21.65 9.51
N ILE A 288 12.12 -20.46 10.08
CA ILE A 288 12.55 -19.22 9.42
C ILE A 288 13.76 -18.62 10.16
N PRO A 289 14.61 -17.86 9.45
CA PRO A 289 15.62 -17.03 10.11
C PRO A 289 14.96 -16.03 11.07
N LEU A 290 15.75 -15.49 12.00
CA LEU A 290 15.37 -14.35 12.82
C LEU A 290 16.37 -13.25 12.58
N TYR A 291 15.89 -12.08 12.18
CA TYR A 291 16.77 -10.93 11.97
C TYR A 291 16.97 -10.11 13.25
N ASP A 292 18.23 -9.97 13.69
CA ASP A 292 18.62 -9.01 14.74
C ASP A 292 19.60 -7.97 14.17
N PHE A 293 19.27 -6.69 14.29
CA PHE A 293 20.12 -5.58 13.83
C PHE A 293 21.49 -5.51 14.53
N LYS A 294 21.70 -6.22 15.65
CA LYS A 294 22.89 -6.10 16.51
C LYS A 294 23.87 -7.27 16.40
N ASP A 295 23.38 -8.49 16.17
CA ASP A 295 24.17 -9.72 16.20
C ASP A 295 24.02 -10.49 14.87
N ASP A 296 25.06 -11.24 14.47
CA ASP A 296 25.09 -12.04 13.23
C ASP A 296 24.82 -13.53 13.58
N PRO A 297 23.64 -14.09 13.24
CA PRO A 297 23.53 -15.55 13.11
C PRO A 297 22.91 -16.04 11.78
N ARG A 298 23.33 -17.21 11.30
CA ARG A 298 22.56 -18.00 10.31
C ARG A 298 22.34 -19.41 10.87
N GLU A 299 21.31 -19.53 11.71
CA GLU A 299 20.62 -20.79 11.95
C GLU A 299 19.12 -20.51 11.82
N ASP A 300 18.38 -21.43 11.20
CA ASP A 300 16.91 -21.43 11.15
C ASP A 300 16.37 -21.44 12.60
N ALA A 301 16.16 -20.26 13.17
CA ALA A 301 16.09 -20.08 14.61
C ALA A 301 14.67 -20.28 15.18
N GLN A 302 13.65 -19.97 14.38
CA GLN A 302 12.25 -20.01 14.81
C GLN A 302 11.43 -21.01 14.01
N GLU A 303 10.73 -21.90 14.72
CA GLU A 303 9.70 -22.75 14.13
C GLU A 303 8.42 -21.95 13.87
N VAL A 304 7.92 -22.02 12.64
CA VAL A 304 6.65 -21.42 12.24
C VAL A 304 5.53 -22.34 12.66
N GLN A 305 4.74 -21.92 13.64
CA GLN A 305 3.58 -22.69 14.08
C GLN A 305 2.56 -22.80 12.94
N LYS A 306 1.98 -23.99 12.77
CA LYS A 306 0.89 -24.18 11.82
C LYS A 306 -0.31 -23.34 12.23
N SER A 307 -0.85 -22.60 11.27
CA SER A 307 -2.02 -21.74 11.44
C SER A 307 -2.88 -21.73 10.19
N GLN A 308 -4.16 -21.43 10.37
CA GLN A 308 -5.10 -21.22 9.27
C GLN A 308 -4.87 -19.90 8.55
N VAL A 309 -4.30 -18.91 9.23
CA VAL A 309 -4.02 -17.58 8.65
C VAL A 309 -2.55 -17.23 8.87
N TYR A 310 -1.88 -16.85 7.77
CA TYR A 310 -0.56 -16.24 7.78
C TYR A 310 -0.63 -14.83 7.23
N LEU A 311 -0.13 -13.88 8.01
CA LEU A 311 -0.03 -12.49 7.62
C LEU A 311 1.43 -12.18 7.29
N LEU A 312 1.70 -11.90 6.02
CA LEU A 312 3.02 -11.54 5.51
C LEU A 312 3.14 -10.02 5.44
N GLU A 313 4.20 -9.46 5.98
CA GLU A 313 4.36 -8.01 6.09
C GLU A 313 5.76 -7.58 5.57
N TRP A 314 5.84 -6.69 4.56
CA TRP A 314 7.06 -5.97 4.14
C TRP A 314 6.89 -5.04 2.92
N LEU A 315 7.93 -4.24 2.63
CA LEU A 315 8.10 -3.42 1.42
C LEU A 315 8.00 -4.22 0.09
N TYR A 316 8.39 -5.49 0.08
CA TYR A 316 8.54 -6.31 -1.14
C TYR A 316 7.64 -7.53 -1.20
N THR A 317 6.57 -7.58 -0.39
CA THR A 317 5.68 -8.74 -0.36
C THR A 317 4.99 -9.02 -1.70
N PHE A 318 4.83 -8.02 -2.59
CA PHE A 318 4.18 -8.21 -3.90
C PHE A 318 5.18 -8.23 -5.07
N TYR A 319 6.47 -8.27 -4.77
CA TYR A 319 7.53 -8.11 -5.77
C TYR A 319 7.62 -9.29 -6.74
N ASP A 320 7.33 -10.51 -6.28
CA ASP A 320 7.49 -11.74 -7.07
C ASP A 320 6.13 -12.34 -7.47
N ASP A 321 5.93 -12.46 -8.79
CA ASP A 321 4.72 -13.01 -9.39
C ASP A 321 4.59 -14.53 -9.17
N GLU A 322 5.68 -15.25 -8.90
CA GLU A 322 5.67 -16.70 -8.66
C GLU A 322 4.85 -17.11 -7.43
N LEU A 323 4.65 -16.19 -6.48
CA LEU A 323 3.92 -16.45 -5.25
C LEU A 323 2.47 -15.97 -5.33
N LYS A 324 2.03 -15.40 -6.48
CA LYS A 324 0.65 -14.91 -6.65
C LYS A 324 -0.41 -15.98 -6.38
N TRP A 325 -0.12 -17.26 -6.64
CA TRP A 325 -1.05 -18.37 -6.48
C TRP A 325 -1.35 -18.75 -5.02
N ILE A 326 -0.42 -18.50 -4.08
CA ILE A 326 -0.67 -18.73 -2.64
C ILE A 326 -1.32 -17.54 -1.96
N CYS A 327 -1.27 -16.36 -2.58
CA CYS A 327 -1.76 -15.13 -1.97
C CYS A 327 -3.27 -15.01 -2.12
N ASP A 328 -3.98 -14.88 -1.00
CA ASP A 328 -5.42 -14.67 -1.02
C ASP A 328 -5.80 -13.18 -1.02
N LEU A 329 -5.06 -12.34 -0.30
CA LEU A 329 -5.27 -10.89 -0.24
C LEU A 329 -3.97 -10.11 -0.33
N ARG A 330 -3.91 -9.09 -1.20
CA ARG A 330 -2.82 -8.11 -1.27
C ARG A 330 -3.36 -6.74 -0.89
N ALA A 331 -2.90 -6.21 0.22
CA ALA A 331 -3.30 -4.89 0.71
C ALA A 331 -2.08 -3.96 0.79
N PHE A 332 -2.13 -2.82 0.10
CA PHE A 332 -1.06 -1.84 0.13
C PHE A 332 -1.42 -0.69 1.05
N VAL A 333 -0.60 -0.40 2.06
CA VAL A 333 -0.76 0.76 2.92
C VAL A 333 -0.07 1.96 2.29
N GLN A 334 -0.88 2.91 1.85
CA GLN A 334 -0.45 4.15 1.26
C GLN A 334 -0.40 5.27 2.30
N VAL A 335 0.62 6.11 2.17
CA VAL A 335 0.82 7.36 2.92
C VAL A 335 1.37 8.38 1.93
N SER A 336 0.99 9.63 2.05
CA SER A 336 1.55 10.76 1.33
C SER A 336 3.07 10.82 1.49
N SER A 337 3.76 11.25 0.44
CA SER A 337 5.21 11.46 0.44
C SER A 337 5.67 12.37 1.58
N HIS A 338 4.98 13.50 1.77
CA HIS A 338 5.26 14.41 2.86
C HIS A 338 5.08 13.74 4.22
N GLY A 339 3.97 13.00 4.43
CA GLY A 339 3.74 12.22 5.65
C GLY A 339 4.87 11.23 5.93
N ARG A 340 5.34 10.48 4.91
CA ARG A 340 6.48 9.55 5.03
C ARG A 340 7.76 10.26 5.48
N VAL A 341 8.10 11.39 4.86
CA VAL A 341 9.30 12.17 5.19
C VAL A 341 9.24 12.72 6.61
N VAL A 342 8.12 13.36 6.97
CA VAL A 342 7.90 13.98 8.29
C VAL A 342 7.95 12.94 9.40
N ARG A 343 7.29 11.79 9.20
CA ARG A 343 7.35 10.65 10.11
C ARG A 343 8.78 10.19 10.30
N ARG A 344 9.56 9.99 9.24
CA ARG A 344 10.96 9.57 9.38
C ARG A 344 11.81 10.58 10.13
N LEU A 345 11.70 11.86 9.78
CA LEU A 345 12.47 12.93 10.42
C LEU A 345 12.16 13.00 11.91
N THR A 346 10.89 12.89 12.28
CA THR A 346 10.47 12.83 13.69
C THR A 346 11.00 11.57 14.40
N ARG A 347 11.11 10.44 13.69
CA ARG A 347 11.63 9.17 14.25
C ARG A 347 13.13 9.21 14.52
N ASP A 348 13.87 9.57 13.47
CA ASP A 348 15.29 9.28 13.31
C ASP A 348 16.16 10.47 13.71
N ALA A 349 15.63 11.71 13.63
CA ALA A 349 16.38 12.90 14.01
C ALA A 349 16.04 13.39 15.43
N TRP A 350 14.78 13.27 15.87
CA TRP A 350 14.36 13.74 17.21
C TRP A 350 14.55 12.68 18.30
N GLY A 351 14.65 11.40 17.92
CA GLY A 351 14.58 10.28 18.84
C GLY A 351 13.16 10.14 19.39
N SER A 352 12.53 8.99 19.21
CA SER A 352 11.25 8.75 19.88
C SER A 352 11.45 8.66 21.39
N VAL A 353 10.50 9.16 22.19
CA VAL A 353 10.48 8.97 23.66
C VAL A 353 10.57 7.48 24.03
N ALA A 354 10.13 6.60 23.14
CA ALA A 354 10.13 5.15 23.29
C ALA A 354 11.50 4.48 23.00
N GLU A 355 12.35 5.07 22.16
CA GLU A 355 13.66 4.51 21.79
C GLU A 355 14.77 5.58 21.78
N PRO A 356 15.14 6.16 22.94
CA PRO A 356 16.09 7.29 23.04
C PRO A 356 17.52 7.00 22.55
N TRP A 357 17.85 5.74 22.27
CA TRP A 357 19.16 5.26 21.85
C TRP A 357 19.30 5.08 20.33
N ARG A 358 18.22 5.15 19.54
CA ARG A 358 18.34 5.15 18.08
C ARG A 358 18.90 6.51 17.62
N THR A 359 19.99 6.43 16.87
CA THR A 359 20.80 7.48 16.20
C THR A 359 20.40 8.95 16.40
N ARG A 360 21.30 9.74 16.98
CA ARG A 360 21.28 11.23 16.92
C ARG A 360 21.74 11.75 15.55
N GLN A 361 21.13 11.29 14.46
CA GLN A 361 21.42 11.85 13.13
C GLN A 361 20.79 13.25 13.02
N SER A 362 21.41 14.16 12.25
CA SER A 362 20.79 15.45 12.01
C SER A 362 19.58 15.30 11.09
N HIS A 363 18.60 16.20 11.18
CA HIS A 363 17.48 16.26 10.24
C HIS A 363 17.96 16.35 8.78
N LEU A 364 19.10 17.03 8.55
CA LEU A 364 19.73 17.15 7.24
C LEU A 364 20.20 15.80 6.71
N ASP A 365 20.92 15.01 7.51
CA ASP A 365 21.43 13.70 7.11
C ASP A 365 20.29 12.73 6.78
N VAL A 366 19.25 12.72 7.63
CA VAL A 366 18.07 11.86 7.44
C VAL A 366 17.34 12.25 6.16
N LEU A 367 17.13 13.55 5.92
CA LEU A 367 16.47 14.02 4.69
C LEU A 367 17.29 13.69 3.44
N GLU A 368 18.60 13.90 3.49
CA GLU A 368 19.50 13.55 2.39
C GLU A 368 19.39 12.07 2.05
N GLN A 369 19.44 11.18 3.05
CA GLN A 369 19.28 9.74 2.86
C GLN A 369 17.93 9.37 2.24
N ILE A 370 16.83 10.00 2.68
CA ILE A 370 15.50 9.75 2.10
C ILE A 370 15.53 10.05 0.60
N LEU A 371 16.02 11.22 0.22
CA LEU A 371 15.96 11.68 -1.17
C LEU A 371 16.99 11.00 -2.08
N SER A 372 18.18 10.67 -1.56
CA SER A 372 19.26 10.07 -2.36
C SER A 372 19.11 8.56 -2.54
N THR A 373 18.45 7.90 -1.59
CA THR A 373 18.46 6.43 -1.50
C THR A 373 17.06 5.87 -1.45
N VAL A 374 16.20 6.36 -0.55
CA VAL A 374 14.90 5.71 -0.31
C VAL A 374 13.87 6.02 -1.38
N GLU A 375 13.63 7.29 -1.74
CA GLU A 375 12.67 7.64 -2.80
C GLU A 375 13.01 6.98 -4.15
N PRO A 376 14.29 6.90 -4.58
CA PRO A 376 14.67 6.12 -5.76
C PRO A 376 14.29 4.62 -5.66
N MET A 377 14.51 3.98 -4.52
CA MET A 377 14.14 2.57 -4.32
C MET A 377 12.62 2.39 -4.29
N ASP A 378 11.90 3.29 -3.62
CA ASP A 378 10.44 3.30 -3.57
C ASP A 378 9.86 3.39 -4.99
N LYS A 379 10.35 4.33 -5.82
CA LYS A 379 9.93 4.47 -7.23
C LYS A 379 10.27 3.24 -8.07
N GLN A 380 11.46 2.68 -7.88
CA GLN A 380 11.94 1.57 -8.70
C GLN A 380 11.24 0.25 -8.37
N TYR A 381 11.00 -0.03 -7.09
CA TYR A 381 10.63 -1.37 -6.63
C TYR A 381 9.29 -1.43 -5.88
N ILE A 382 8.87 -0.37 -5.19
CA ILE A 382 7.61 -0.38 -4.40
C ILE A 382 6.44 0.17 -5.20
N GLN A 383 6.62 1.29 -5.92
CA GLN A 383 5.56 1.89 -6.73
C GLN A 383 4.93 0.93 -7.76
N PRO A 384 5.69 0.08 -8.47
CA PRO A 384 5.11 -0.89 -9.40
C PRO A 384 4.20 -1.93 -8.72
N GLN A 385 4.49 -2.27 -7.46
CA GLN A 385 3.73 -3.27 -6.70
C GLN A 385 2.30 -2.82 -6.36
N ILE A 386 2.04 -1.51 -6.28
CA ILE A 386 0.71 -0.96 -5.95
C ILE A 386 -0.35 -1.45 -6.95
N LYS A 387 0.01 -1.57 -8.23
CA LYS A 387 -0.89 -2.06 -9.27
C LYS A 387 -1.32 -3.52 -9.07
N ASN A 388 -0.53 -4.30 -8.33
CA ASN A 388 -0.84 -5.68 -7.99
C ASN A 388 -1.70 -5.79 -6.71
N SER A 389 -1.96 -4.69 -6.00
CA SER A 389 -2.79 -4.71 -4.79
C SER A 389 -4.27 -4.90 -5.13
N HIS A 390 -4.97 -5.68 -4.31
CA HIS A 390 -6.43 -5.75 -4.36
C HIS A 390 -7.05 -4.53 -3.67
N ILE A 391 -6.37 -3.99 -2.66
CA ILE A 391 -6.85 -2.88 -1.82
C ILE A 391 -5.71 -1.91 -1.54
N ILE A 392 -6.02 -0.61 -1.60
CA ILE A 392 -5.16 0.45 -1.08
C ILE A 392 -5.79 0.96 0.21
N ILE A 393 -4.99 0.96 1.27
CA ILE A 393 -5.36 1.46 2.58
C ILE A 393 -4.79 2.84 2.67
N ASP A 394 -5.66 3.82 2.77
CA ASP A 394 -5.24 5.18 3.00
C ASP A 394 -4.94 5.35 4.50
N ASN A 395 -3.65 5.52 4.79
CA ASN A 395 -3.14 5.85 6.11
C ASN A 395 -2.53 7.27 6.10
N ASP A 396 -3.08 8.14 5.25
CA ASP A 396 -2.82 9.57 5.32
C ASP A 396 -3.39 10.21 6.58
N HIS A 397 -2.68 11.25 6.96
CA HIS A 397 -2.74 12.01 8.19
C HIS A 397 -4.13 12.17 8.82
N ASN A 398 -4.23 11.92 10.14
CA ASN A 398 -5.00 12.83 10.99
C ASN A 398 -3.98 13.77 11.67
N PRO A 399 -3.84 15.02 11.19
CA PRO A 399 -2.90 16.00 11.73
C PRO A 399 -3.06 16.19 13.24
N GLU A 400 -4.28 16.06 13.77
CA GLU A 400 -4.59 16.20 15.20
C GLU A 400 -3.98 15.09 16.07
N ILE A 401 -3.69 13.90 15.53
CA ILE A 401 -3.16 12.77 16.30
C ILE A 401 -1.63 12.80 16.36
N GLU A 402 -0.98 13.19 15.26
CA GLU A 402 0.48 13.24 15.19
C GLU A 402 1.06 14.59 15.67
N SER A 403 0.33 15.71 15.51
CA SER A 403 0.72 17.01 16.08
C SER A 403 0.78 17.00 17.61
N VAL A 404 0.01 16.13 18.26
CA VAL A 404 -0.02 15.98 19.73
C VAL A 404 1.34 15.57 20.30
N ASN A 405 2.18 14.87 19.52
CA ASN A 405 3.55 14.52 19.93
C ASN A 405 4.58 15.64 19.64
N ILE A 406 4.18 16.67 18.88
CA ILE A 406 5.04 17.69 18.29
C ILE A 406 4.65 19.08 18.87
N ARG A 407 4.33 19.13 20.17
CA ARG A 407 3.81 20.34 20.83
C ARG A 407 4.86 21.44 20.98
N ASN A 408 4.76 22.47 20.15
CA ASN A 408 5.00 23.87 20.52
C ASN A 408 3.97 24.73 19.79
N ALA A 409 2.90 25.11 20.49
CA ALA A 409 1.87 25.99 19.95
C ALA A 409 2.36 27.44 19.99
N ASP A 410 2.79 27.97 18.85
CA ASP A 410 3.18 29.38 18.71
C ASP A 410 2.00 30.18 18.13
N SER A 411 1.30 30.91 19.00
CA SER A 411 0.13 31.67 18.56
C SER A 411 0.54 32.81 17.62
N GLN A 412 -0.13 32.89 16.47
CA GLN A 412 0.15 33.84 15.40
C GLN A 412 -1.14 34.52 14.93
N VAL A 413 -1.12 35.84 14.71
CA VAL A 413 -2.15 36.57 13.95
C VAL A 413 -1.52 37.40 12.83
N LYS A 414 -2.20 37.49 11.69
CA LYS A 414 -1.75 38.21 10.50
C LYS A 414 -2.79 39.23 10.04
N PHE A 415 -2.34 40.45 9.73
CA PHE A 415 -3.12 41.58 9.25
C PHE A 415 -2.63 42.00 7.87
N GLN A 416 -3.54 42.45 7.02
CA GLN A 416 -3.22 43.10 5.75
C GLN A 416 -3.10 44.59 6.02
N ILE A 417 -2.04 45.20 5.48
CA ILE A 417 -1.77 46.61 5.61
C ILE A 417 -2.44 47.31 4.41
N GLU A 418 -3.41 48.19 4.68
CA GLU A 418 -4.10 48.99 3.66
C GLU A 418 -3.72 50.46 3.80
N ASN A 419 -3.28 51.09 2.71
CA ASN A 419 -3.09 52.54 2.63
C ASN A 419 -2.17 53.16 3.72
N LEU A 420 -1.27 52.37 4.32
CA LEU A 420 -0.32 52.83 5.33
C LEU A 420 1.13 52.64 4.84
N PRO A 421 1.92 53.72 4.73
CA PRO A 421 3.34 53.61 4.41
C PRO A 421 4.12 52.77 5.44
N ILE A 422 4.95 51.84 4.96
CA ILE A 422 5.68 50.87 5.80
C ILE A 422 6.68 51.54 6.73
N ASP A 423 7.31 52.63 6.30
CA ASP A 423 8.20 53.46 7.10
C ASP A 423 7.49 54.03 8.34
N LYS A 424 6.29 54.60 8.16
CA LYS A 424 5.50 55.14 9.27
C LYS A 424 5.06 54.06 10.25
N LEU A 425 4.76 52.86 9.74
CA LEU A 425 4.40 51.73 10.59
C LEU A 425 5.60 51.25 11.43
N CYS A 426 6.80 51.22 10.83
CA CYS A 426 8.04 50.92 11.54
C CYS A 426 8.31 51.92 12.67
N ASP A 427 8.25 53.22 12.36
CA ASP A 427 8.44 54.30 13.35
C ASP A 427 7.45 54.17 14.52
N TRP A 428 6.18 53.86 14.21
CA TRP A 428 5.16 53.69 15.22
C TRP A 428 5.42 52.49 16.15
N LEU A 429 5.87 51.35 15.61
CA LEU A 429 6.25 50.20 16.43
C LEU A 429 7.41 50.54 17.38
N GLU A 430 8.38 51.33 16.93
CA GLU A 430 9.48 51.80 17.79
C GLU A 430 8.98 52.74 18.88
N VAL A 431 8.05 53.65 18.59
CA VAL A 431 7.39 54.52 19.60
C VAL A 431 6.63 53.70 20.64
N LEU A 432 6.03 52.57 20.23
CA LEU A 432 5.40 51.63 21.15
C LEU A 432 6.40 50.78 21.96
N GLY A 433 7.69 50.99 21.75
CA GLY A 433 8.78 50.32 22.46
C GLY A 433 9.13 48.95 21.92
N PHE A 434 8.78 48.64 20.66
CA PHE A 434 9.35 47.48 19.97
C PHE A 434 10.72 47.85 19.40
N ALA A 435 11.74 47.04 19.71
CA ALA A 435 13.04 47.23 19.10
C ALA A 435 13.05 46.60 17.69
N LYS A 436 13.42 47.38 16.68
CA LYS A 436 13.74 46.85 15.36
C LYS A 436 15.00 45.99 15.46
N TRP A 437 14.90 44.73 15.04
CA TRP A 437 15.99 43.76 15.15
C TRP A 437 16.78 43.67 13.83
N GLU A 438 16.11 43.27 12.75
CA GLU A 438 16.74 43.18 11.43
C GLU A 438 15.71 43.28 10.28
N THR A 439 16.20 43.54 9.08
CA THR A 439 15.44 43.48 7.83
C THR A 439 16.12 42.51 6.87
N LEU A 440 15.35 41.53 6.37
CA LEU A 440 15.80 40.48 5.48
C LEU A 440 15.05 40.52 4.15
N GLU A 441 15.76 40.24 3.07
CA GLU A 441 15.15 39.81 1.81
C GLU A 441 14.97 38.30 1.87
N GLU A 442 13.72 37.84 1.83
CA GLU A 442 13.37 36.43 1.91
C GLU A 442 12.77 35.93 0.59
N ARG A 443 13.13 34.70 0.24
CA ARG A 443 12.52 33.94 -0.86
C ARG A 443 12.04 32.59 -0.34
N ASP A 444 10.73 32.40 -0.32
CA ASP A 444 10.06 31.17 0.07
C ASP A 444 9.67 30.36 -1.18
N THR A 445 10.30 29.20 -1.38
CA THR A 445 9.93 28.24 -2.43
C THR A 445 9.11 27.12 -1.82
N TYR A 446 7.91 26.88 -2.35
CA TYR A 446 7.01 25.83 -1.89
C TYR A 446 7.03 24.64 -2.83
N TYR A 447 7.17 23.46 -2.24
CA TYR A 447 7.30 22.18 -2.92
C TYR A 447 6.06 21.33 -2.67
N ASN A 448 5.44 20.87 -3.75
CA ASN A 448 4.37 19.90 -3.69
C ASN A 448 4.77 18.59 -4.35
N HIS A 449 4.23 17.49 -3.83
CA HIS A 449 4.28 16.21 -4.50
C HIS A 449 3.10 16.07 -5.48
N ASP A 450 3.16 15.07 -6.37
CA ASP A 450 2.17 14.82 -7.43
C ASP A 450 0.70 14.73 -6.96
N SER A 451 0.46 14.51 -5.67
CA SER A 451 -0.86 14.62 -5.04
C SER A 451 -1.25 16.10 -4.86
N LYS A 452 -2.01 16.63 -5.82
CA LYS A 452 -2.50 18.03 -5.84
C LYS A 452 -3.30 18.45 -4.58
N GLU A 453 -3.82 17.49 -3.82
CA GLU A 453 -4.65 17.72 -2.63
C GLU A 453 -3.85 18.27 -1.41
N LEU A 454 -2.54 18.00 -1.32
CA LEU A 454 -1.76 18.36 -0.13
C LEU A 454 -1.59 19.88 0.06
N ILE A 455 -1.52 20.65 -1.03
CA ILE A 455 -1.50 22.13 -0.92
C ILE A 455 -2.82 22.65 -0.35
N LEU A 456 -3.95 22.04 -0.73
CA LEU A 456 -5.27 22.45 -0.23
C LEU A 456 -5.36 22.19 1.29
N ASN A 457 -4.71 21.12 1.75
CA ASN A 457 -4.68 20.69 3.15
C ASN A 457 -3.51 21.27 3.95
N TRP A 458 -2.71 22.17 3.38
CA TRP A 458 -1.56 22.85 4.03
C TRP A 458 -0.39 21.96 4.45
N GLU A 459 -0.25 20.81 3.81
CA GLU A 459 0.82 19.85 4.04
C GLU A 459 1.92 20.04 3.01
N VAL A 460 2.78 21.04 3.20
CA VAL A 460 3.72 21.51 2.17
C VAL A 460 5.12 21.78 2.72
N PHE A 461 6.14 21.39 1.96
CA PHE A 461 7.52 21.80 2.25
C PHE A 461 7.78 23.21 1.73
N ARG A 462 8.41 24.03 2.56
CA ARG A 462 8.87 25.37 2.20
C ARG A 462 10.36 25.48 2.46
N ILE A 463 11.12 25.86 1.44
CA ILE A 463 12.51 26.27 1.59
C ILE A 463 12.57 27.79 1.60
N ARG A 464 13.18 28.36 2.64
CA ARG A 464 13.40 29.80 2.75
C ARG A 464 14.87 30.12 2.54
N HIS A 465 15.17 30.96 1.55
CA HIS A 465 16.44 31.67 1.46
C HIS A 465 16.29 33.05 2.09
N SER A 466 17.24 33.46 2.92
CA SER A 466 17.23 34.77 3.55
C SER A 466 18.56 35.47 3.36
N LYS A 467 18.52 36.77 3.07
CA LYS A 467 19.68 37.63 2.93
C LYS A 467 19.51 38.90 3.74
N LYS A 468 20.54 39.31 4.47
CA LYS A 468 20.52 40.59 5.19
C LYS A 468 20.55 41.76 4.21
N GLN A 469 19.66 42.74 4.43
CA GLN A 469 19.64 43.94 3.62
C GLN A 469 20.97 44.72 3.80
N ASN A 470 21.56 45.17 2.69
CA ASN A 470 22.86 45.88 2.62
C ASN A 470 24.12 45.07 2.95
N ASP A 471 24.03 43.74 3.05
CA ASP A 471 25.19 42.87 3.23
C ASP A 471 25.35 41.95 2.01
N THR A 472 26.44 42.12 1.26
CA THR A 472 26.71 41.34 0.05
C THR A 472 27.28 39.96 0.33
N ILE A 473 27.70 39.66 1.57
CA ILE A 473 28.51 38.49 1.92
C ILE A 473 27.79 37.52 2.88
N SER A 474 26.72 37.93 3.56
CA SER A 474 26.01 37.07 4.54
C SER A 474 24.71 36.44 4.00
N GLU A 475 24.83 35.48 3.09
CA GLU A 475 23.72 34.56 2.82
C GLU A 475 23.50 33.66 4.05
N ILE A 476 22.27 33.64 4.56
CA ILE A 476 21.87 32.74 5.64
C ILE A 476 21.59 31.37 5.02
N PHE A 477 22.00 30.29 5.69
CA PHE A 477 21.71 28.94 5.24
C PHE A 477 20.21 28.77 4.94
N PRO A 478 19.84 28.15 3.81
CA PRO A 478 18.45 27.91 3.49
C PRO A 478 17.78 27.06 4.56
N VAL A 479 16.56 27.41 4.95
CA VAL A 479 15.81 26.69 6.00
C VAL A 479 14.65 25.94 5.37
N LEU A 480 14.61 24.63 5.56
CA LEU A 480 13.43 23.82 5.24
C LEU A 480 12.45 23.91 6.41
N THR A 481 11.18 24.12 6.11
CA THR A 481 10.08 24.04 7.06
C THR A 481 8.95 23.22 6.45
N TYR A 482 8.46 22.21 7.17
CA TYR A 482 7.20 21.56 6.81
C TYR A 482 6.03 22.34 7.39
N LYS A 483 5.01 22.69 6.61
CA LYS A 483 3.79 23.32 7.12
C LYS A 483 2.70 22.24 7.30
N TYR A 484 1.88 22.37 8.35
CA TYR A 484 0.75 21.47 8.67
C TYR A 484 -0.61 22.18 8.49
N SER A 485 -1.69 21.39 8.49
CA SER A 485 -3.07 21.86 8.46
C SER A 485 -3.48 22.70 9.67
N HIS A 486 -4.44 23.60 9.46
CA HIS A 486 -4.95 24.52 10.48
C HIS A 486 -5.96 23.81 11.38
N LEU A 487 -5.79 23.90 12.71
CA LEU A 487 -6.81 23.47 13.68
C LEU A 487 -8.01 24.45 13.71
N THR A 488 -7.75 25.76 13.61
CA THR A 488 -8.77 26.84 13.51
C THR A 488 -8.23 28.08 12.77
N ASP A 489 -9.09 29.03 12.39
CA ASP A 489 -8.71 30.25 11.66
C ASP A 489 -7.80 31.23 12.46
N THR A 490 -7.74 31.16 13.79
CA THR A 490 -7.03 32.19 14.59
C THR A 490 -5.81 31.68 15.35
N HIS A 491 -5.60 30.35 15.36
CA HIS A 491 -4.46 29.73 16.02
C HIS A 491 -3.68 28.88 15.03
N ARG A 492 -2.39 29.21 14.87
CA ARG A 492 -1.41 28.36 14.22
C ARG A 492 -0.63 27.63 15.29
N GLU A 493 -0.42 26.33 15.11
CA GLU A 493 0.65 25.60 15.78
C GLU A 493 1.76 25.48 14.73
N GLU A 494 2.93 26.08 14.96
CA GLU A 494 4.05 25.91 14.02
C GLU A 494 4.60 24.48 14.13
N SER A 495 5.09 23.98 13.00
CA SER A 495 5.80 22.71 12.98
C SER A 495 7.11 22.82 13.76
N ILE A 496 7.41 21.81 14.56
CA ILE A 496 8.76 21.63 15.14
C ILE A 496 9.79 21.32 14.04
N LEU A 497 9.35 20.95 12.84
CA LEU A 497 10.23 20.55 11.75
C LEU A 497 10.68 21.75 10.91
N SER A 498 11.62 22.52 11.46
CA SER A 498 12.34 23.60 10.77
C SER A 498 13.84 23.49 11.01
N PHE A 499 14.64 23.35 9.95
CA PHE A 499 16.09 23.15 10.07
C PHE A 499 16.85 23.63 8.82
N GLU A 500 18.13 23.92 8.99
CA GLU A 500 19.02 24.35 7.91
C GLU A 500 19.32 23.20 6.93
N ILE A 501 19.36 23.52 5.64
CA ILE A 501 19.68 22.59 4.55
C ILE A 501 20.77 23.16 3.63
N ASN A 502 21.39 22.30 2.85
CA ASN A 502 22.45 22.66 1.90
C ASN A 502 21.98 22.54 0.44
N ASP A 503 22.78 23.07 -0.49
CA ASP A 503 22.46 23.06 -1.93
C ASP A 503 22.30 21.65 -2.51
N LYS A 504 22.99 20.65 -1.94
CA LYS A 504 22.85 19.24 -2.37
C LYS A 504 21.43 18.75 -2.12
N VAL A 505 20.89 18.96 -0.92
CA VAL A 505 19.53 18.56 -0.56
C VAL A 505 18.49 19.36 -1.33
N ILE A 506 18.71 20.65 -1.56
CA ILE A 506 17.83 21.46 -2.44
C ILE A 506 17.78 20.85 -3.84
N GLY A 507 18.93 20.50 -4.42
CA GLY A 507 19.00 19.86 -5.73
C GLY A 507 18.34 18.48 -5.79
N LEU A 508 18.28 17.76 -4.69
CA LEU A 508 17.52 16.50 -4.58
C LEU A 508 16.00 16.77 -4.47
N LEU A 509 15.58 17.72 -3.64
CA LEU A 509 14.17 18.13 -3.53
C LEU A 509 13.61 18.63 -4.86
N ASP A 510 14.38 19.41 -5.61
CA ASP A 510 14.02 19.92 -6.94
C ASP A 510 13.77 18.83 -7.98
N LYS A 511 14.39 17.65 -7.81
CA LYS A 511 14.16 16.47 -8.67
C LYS A 511 12.95 15.66 -8.23
N GLU A 512 12.72 15.60 -6.93
CA GLU A 512 11.70 14.75 -6.33
C GLU A 512 10.32 15.41 -6.24
N TYR A 513 10.28 16.74 -6.07
CA TYR A 513 9.06 17.51 -5.81
C TYR A 513 8.91 18.69 -6.78
N ALA A 514 7.68 18.94 -7.22
CA ALA A 514 7.38 20.07 -8.07
C ALA A 514 7.37 21.38 -7.26
N LYS A 515 8.10 22.38 -7.75
CA LYS A 515 7.95 23.76 -7.25
C LYS A 515 6.60 24.28 -7.68
N VAL A 516 5.84 24.86 -6.75
CA VAL A 516 4.53 25.40 -7.05
C VAL A 516 4.55 26.92 -7.00
N TRP A 517 4.89 27.46 -5.83
CA TRP A 517 4.93 28.91 -5.61
C TRP A 517 6.32 29.35 -5.16
N GLU A 518 6.76 30.48 -5.69
CA GLU A 518 7.88 31.26 -5.16
C GLU A 518 7.31 32.57 -4.62
N ILE A 519 7.58 32.88 -3.35
CA ILE A 519 7.19 34.15 -2.72
C ILE A 519 8.45 34.92 -2.38
N LYS A 520 8.58 36.13 -2.90
CA LYS A 520 9.63 37.08 -2.54
C LYS A 520 9.04 38.16 -1.67
N LYS A 521 9.78 38.57 -0.64
CA LYS A 521 9.35 39.63 0.27
C LYS A 521 10.53 40.25 1.00
N THR A 522 10.32 41.47 1.47
CA THR A 522 11.19 42.09 2.47
C THR A 522 10.52 41.92 3.84
N ARG A 523 11.18 41.22 4.76
CA ARG A 523 10.67 41.00 6.11
C ARG A 523 11.46 41.83 7.12
N THR A 524 10.78 42.69 7.87
CA THR A 524 11.36 43.45 8.98
C THR A 524 10.88 42.90 10.31
N TYR A 525 11.82 42.58 11.21
CA TYR A 525 11.57 41.98 12.52
C TYR A 525 11.62 43.05 13.62
N PHE A 526 10.62 43.00 14.49
CA PHE A 526 10.49 43.82 15.70
C PHE A 526 10.26 42.91 16.90
N ARG A 527 10.85 43.24 18.05
CA ARG A 527 10.68 42.45 19.27
C ARG A 527 10.46 43.32 20.49
N LYS A 528 9.56 42.87 21.36
CA LYS A 528 9.33 43.43 22.71
C LYS A 528 8.94 42.29 23.65
N TRP A 529 9.79 42.00 24.63
CA TRP A 529 9.61 40.87 25.56
C TRP A 529 9.45 39.53 24.82
N ASN A 530 8.34 38.82 25.07
CA ASN A 530 7.95 37.57 24.41
C ASN A 530 7.26 37.79 23.05
N ILE A 531 6.93 39.02 22.68
CA ILE A 531 6.18 39.32 21.46
C ILE A 531 7.13 39.69 20.34
N SER A 532 6.94 39.06 19.18
CA SER A 532 7.59 39.44 17.95
C SER A 532 6.57 39.92 16.93
N ILE A 533 6.87 41.03 16.28
CA ILE A 533 6.10 41.55 15.15
C ILE A 533 6.98 41.47 13.90
N THR A 534 6.43 40.96 12.80
CA THR A 534 7.10 40.96 11.50
C THR A 534 6.25 41.72 10.49
N ILE A 535 6.88 42.63 9.74
CA ILE A 535 6.26 43.30 8.60
C ILE A 535 6.82 42.69 7.32
N ASP A 536 5.94 42.12 6.50
CA ASP A 536 6.26 41.61 5.16
C ASP A 536 5.81 42.64 4.14
N SER A 537 6.77 43.28 3.46
CA SER A 537 6.53 44.27 2.43
C SER A 537 7.06 43.85 1.06
N SER A 538 6.56 44.49 0.00
CA SER A 538 6.96 44.20 -1.38
C SER A 538 6.78 42.72 -1.71
N VAL A 539 5.65 42.16 -1.29
CA VAL A 539 5.39 40.74 -1.44
C VAL A 539 5.02 40.44 -2.88
N GLU A 540 5.78 39.57 -3.52
CA GLU A 540 5.51 39.09 -4.88
C GLU A 540 5.39 37.58 -4.87
N ALA A 541 4.33 37.06 -5.48
CA ALA A 541 4.15 35.63 -5.69
C ALA A 541 4.34 35.28 -7.16
N ARG A 542 4.95 34.12 -7.42
CA ARG A 542 5.13 33.58 -8.77
C ARG A 542 4.72 32.11 -8.79
N LEU A 543 3.79 31.77 -9.67
CA LEU A 543 3.44 30.38 -9.98
C LEU A 543 4.29 29.90 -11.15
N ASN A 544 5.12 28.89 -10.95
CA ASN A 544 5.98 28.33 -12.00
C ASN A 544 6.78 29.43 -12.77
N GLN A 545 6.66 29.46 -14.10
CA GLN A 545 7.34 30.44 -14.97
C GLN A 545 6.47 31.67 -15.32
N ASN A 546 5.34 31.85 -14.65
CA ASN A 546 4.43 32.96 -14.95
C ASN A 546 5.01 34.31 -14.47
N ALA A 547 4.40 35.41 -14.94
CA ALA A 547 4.71 36.74 -14.45
C ALA A 547 4.43 36.85 -12.93
N PRO A 548 5.25 37.60 -12.17
CA PRO A 548 5.01 37.80 -10.75
C PRO A 548 3.70 38.57 -10.53
N ILE A 549 2.98 38.19 -9.48
CA ILE A 549 1.76 38.83 -9.01
C ILE A 549 2.11 39.55 -7.71
N GLY A 550 1.95 40.87 -7.69
CA GLY A 550 2.11 41.67 -6.48
C GLY A 550 0.99 41.33 -5.50
N LEU A 551 1.35 41.01 -4.26
CA LEU A 551 0.44 40.82 -3.15
C LEU A 551 0.48 42.06 -2.24
N TRP A 552 -0.44 42.09 -1.26
CA TRP A 552 -0.47 43.14 -0.24
C TRP A 552 0.75 43.09 0.68
N ASP A 553 0.93 44.14 1.47
CA ASP A 553 1.85 44.12 2.60
C ASP A 553 1.13 43.57 3.84
N PHE A 554 1.87 42.91 4.73
CA PHE A 554 1.30 42.21 5.87
C PHE A 554 2.05 42.51 7.17
N LEU A 555 1.30 42.58 8.27
CA LEU A 555 1.84 42.60 9.63
C LEU A 555 1.46 41.30 10.33
N GLU A 556 2.44 40.65 10.93
CA GLU A 556 2.27 39.38 11.65
C GLU A 556 2.76 39.54 13.08
N ILE A 557 1.98 39.07 14.05
CA ILE A 557 2.28 39.12 15.49
C ILE A 557 2.39 37.68 16.01
N ARG A 558 3.42 37.39 16.81
CA ARG A 558 3.62 36.09 17.47
C ARG A 558 4.00 36.25 18.94
N GLY A 559 3.89 35.16 19.70
CA GLY A 559 4.45 35.01 21.06
C GLY A 559 3.54 35.41 22.22
N PHE A 560 2.23 35.51 21.97
CA PHE A 560 1.20 35.79 22.98
C PHE A 560 0.58 34.50 23.55
N LYS A 561 0.12 34.54 24.81
CA LYS A 561 -0.53 33.43 25.51
C LYS A 561 -2.04 33.62 25.51
N GLY A 562 -2.74 32.91 24.62
CA GLY A 562 -4.20 32.85 24.59
C GLY A 562 -4.89 34.11 24.02
N ALA A 563 -6.22 34.08 23.98
CA ALA A 563 -7.05 35.08 23.29
C ALA A 563 -7.07 36.46 23.99
N ASP A 564 -6.84 36.52 25.30
CA ASP A 564 -6.92 37.76 26.07
C ASP A 564 -5.71 38.68 25.81
N GLU A 565 -4.48 38.16 25.85
CA GLU A 565 -3.28 38.93 25.44
C GLU A 565 -3.40 39.37 23.97
N LEU A 566 -3.92 38.50 23.10
CA LEU A 566 -4.13 38.84 21.69
C LEU A 566 -5.11 40.02 21.52
N ASN A 567 -6.20 40.06 22.29
CA ASN A 567 -7.21 41.10 22.17
C ASN A 567 -6.67 42.50 22.48
N ASP A 568 -5.73 42.62 23.41
CA ASP A 568 -5.13 43.91 23.78
C ASP A 568 -4.21 44.44 22.65
N TYR A 569 -3.39 43.57 22.05
CA TYR A 569 -2.56 43.95 20.90
C TYR A 569 -3.38 44.14 19.62
N SER A 570 -4.39 43.30 19.40
CA SER A 570 -5.29 43.39 18.24
C SER A 570 -6.07 44.70 18.26
N LYS A 571 -6.58 45.16 19.42
CA LYS A 571 -7.24 46.48 19.54
C LYS A 571 -6.29 47.64 19.28
N LEU A 572 -5.05 47.55 19.75
CA LEU A 572 -4.02 48.56 19.51
C LEU A 572 -3.70 48.71 18.01
N ILE A 573 -3.70 47.59 17.28
CA ILE A 573 -3.28 47.51 15.87
C ILE A 573 -4.46 47.72 14.91
N SER A 574 -5.67 47.28 15.26
CA SER A 574 -6.90 47.49 14.46
C SER A 574 -7.33 48.96 14.38
N GLY A 575 -6.76 49.84 15.22
CA GLY A 575 -6.96 51.29 15.16
C GLY A 575 -6.18 51.97 14.02
N LEU A 576 -5.21 51.27 13.42
CA LEU A 576 -4.60 51.63 12.13
C LEU A 576 -5.54 51.15 11.02
N ILE A 577 -5.50 51.72 9.82
CA ILE A 577 -6.32 51.31 8.66
C ILE A 577 -5.88 49.90 8.18
N MET A 578 -6.07 48.91 9.04
CA MET A 578 -5.67 47.53 8.89
C MET A 578 -6.94 46.73 9.03
N LYS A 579 -7.32 46.04 7.97
CA LYS A 579 -8.48 45.18 8.01
C LYS A 579 -8.05 43.85 8.60
N GLN A 580 -8.59 43.51 9.77
CA GLN A 580 -8.54 42.13 10.25
C GLN A 580 -9.44 41.32 9.32
N ASN A 581 -8.86 40.75 8.27
CA ASN A 581 -9.62 39.91 7.35
C ASN A 581 -9.78 38.53 8.00
N SER A 582 -11.02 38.05 8.08
CA SER A 582 -11.34 36.67 8.47
C SER A 582 -10.59 35.63 7.62
N TRP A 583 -10.23 36.01 6.38
CA TRP A 583 -9.45 35.21 5.44
C TRP A 583 -7.94 35.18 5.73
N LEU A 584 -7.36 36.05 6.56
CA LEU A 584 -5.90 36.11 6.82
C LEU A 584 -5.40 35.11 7.86
N SER A 585 -6.31 34.30 8.40
CA SER A 585 -5.98 32.96 8.90
C SER A 585 -5.15 32.16 7.89
N SER A 586 -5.41 32.42 6.62
CA SER A 586 -4.84 31.73 5.48
C SER A 586 -3.43 32.20 5.11
N SER A 587 -2.60 31.26 4.66
CA SER A 587 -1.28 31.61 4.11
C SER A 587 -1.42 32.22 2.71
N TYR A 588 -0.38 32.91 2.24
CA TYR A 588 -0.31 33.54 0.91
C TYR A 588 -0.88 32.68 -0.23
N ILE A 589 -0.70 31.36 -0.15
CA ILE A 589 -1.16 30.41 -1.17
C ILE A 589 -2.69 30.32 -1.24
N LYS A 590 -3.43 30.38 -0.12
CA LYS A 590 -4.90 30.39 -0.16
C LYS A 590 -5.45 31.65 -0.82
N MET A 591 -4.78 32.80 -0.63
CA MET A 591 -5.14 34.04 -1.33
C MET A 591 -5.01 33.88 -2.84
N LEU A 592 -3.96 33.16 -3.28
CA LEU A 592 -3.70 32.90 -4.69
C LEU A 592 -4.60 31.83 -5.33
N PHE A 593 -5.37 31.06 -4.52
CA PHE A 593 -6.38 30.10 -5.01
C PHE A 593 -7.81 30.65 -4.92
N ALA A 594 -8.03 31.74 -4.19
CA ALA A 594 -9.35 32.35 -4.01
C ALA A 594 -9.70 33.38 -5.10
N ASP A 595 -8.69 33.96 -5.72
CA ASP A 595 -8.77 34.76 -6.96
C ASP A 595 -8.58 33.86 -8.19
#